data_AF-K9QDU2-F1
#
_entry.id   AF-K9QDU2-F1
#
_cell.length_a   1.000
_cell.length_b   1.000
_cell.length_c   1.000
_cell.angle_alpha   90.00
_cell.angle_beta   90.00
_cell.angle_gamma   90.00
#
_symmetry.space_group_name_H-M   'P 1'
#
loop_
_entity.id
_entity.type
_entity.pdbx_description
1 polymer ?
#
loop_
_entity_poly.entity_id
_entity_poly.type
_entity_poly.pdbx_seq_one_letter_code
_entity_poly.pdbx_strand_id
1 'polypeptide(L)'
;MLYLTNSLITKIQEWRNRIANVHYQQLNRQLDSFLSSLEKESIINSILLELQTKADLLEVHPREKCKDVLRGGMLFSIFENKKFIDDSERAMYHYNLLKLLQEDNTPLYLTPAVVNGSTQPLERPSLFVSQYIDPLVYYIQDKITQFSSVLYLLEKYKQRCEWFSKEELRLMYENNKGRQENVLDKHLRLFLFDQGIDYPFAKVASPSGEADVVSLLHTNDPLVLEVKIFDRSKNYRKDRIISGFTQIVSYTNDFNKQIGYLLIFNMDDIEINIVTKNKNVKLTNEITFAGKTYFIIIVNLPPLNTESASERKKLEKLTISEEEITKEIISNINN
;
A
#
# COMPACT_ATOMS: atom_id res chain seq x y z
N MET A 1 4.79 -1.37 -14.30
CA MET A 1 4.58 -1.44 -12.84
C MET A 1 5.78 -0.96 -12.04
N LEU A 2 7.02 -1.39 -12.36
CA LEU A 2 8.24 -0.63 -11.96
C LEU A 2 8.06 0.88 -12.21
N TYR A 3 7.39 1.26 -13.30
CA TYR A 3 7.02 2.64 -13.61
C TYR A 3 6.18 3.38 -12.57
N LEU A 4 5.19 2.74 -11.90
CA LEU A 4 4.35 3.44 -10.90
C LEU A 4 5.16 3.68 -9.62
N THR A 5 5.87 2.66 -9.18
CA THR A 5 6.80 2.69 -8.04
C THR A 5 7.93 3.69 -8.28
N ASN A 6 8.60 3.59 -9.42
CA ASN A 6 9.66 4.51 -9.81
C ASN A 6 9.12 5.92 -9.96
N SER A 7 7.88 6.11 -10.45
CA SER A 7 7.25 7.42 -10.51
C SER A 7 7.01 8.01 -9.12
N LEU A 8 6.50 7.23 -8.16
CA LEU A 8 6.30 7.69 -6.78
C LEU A 8 7.63 7.98 -6.07
N ILE A 9 8.61 7.08 -6.19
CA ILE A 9 9.95 7.28 -5.63
C ILE A 9 10.61 8.52 -6.25
N THR A 10 10.49 8.72 -7.56
CA THR A 10 11.00 9.91 -8.26
C THR A 10 10.31 11.17 -7.76
N LYS A 11 8.97 11.18 -7.64
CA LYS A 11 8.20 12.30 -7.08
C LYS A 11 8.66 12.67 -5.67
N ILE A 12 8.82 11.68 -4.78
CA ILE A 12 9.31 11.91 -3.40
C ILE A 12 10.69 12.56 -3.42
N GLN A 13 11.60 12.04 -4.26
CA GLN A 13 12.94 12.61 -4.42
C GLN A 13 12.91 14.03 -4.98
N GLU A 14 12.04 14.31 -5.96
CA GLU A 14 11.83 15.68 -6.45
C GLU A 14 11.32 16.61 -5.36
N TRP A 15 10.33 16.20 -4.57
CA TRP A 15 9.78 17.03 -3.48
C TRP A 15 10.84 17.27 -2.39
N ARG A 16 11.60 16.23 -2.02
CA ARG A 16 12.74 16.32 -1.11
C ARG A 16 13.80 17.29 -1.64
N ASN A 17 14.16 17.17 -2.92
CA ASN A 17 15.16 18.03 -3.55
C ASN A 17 14.70 19.49 -3.69
N ARG A 18 13.39 19.75 -3.82
CA ARG A 18 12.87 21.13 -3.77
C ARG A 18 13.14 21.78 -2.43
N ILE A 19 13.02 21.06 -1.32
CA ILE A 19 13.35 21.57 0.01
C ILE A 19 14.86 21.78 0.13
N ALA A 20 15.68 20.81 -0.29
CA ALA A 20 17.13 20.87 -0.11
C ALA A 20 17.79 22.05 -0.82
N ASN A 21 17.21 22.48 -1.95
CA ASN A 21 17.76 23.51 -2.82
C ASN A 21 17.05 24.87 -2.71
N VAL A 22 16.09 25.02 -1.78
CA VAL A 22 15.35 26.28 -1.64
C VAL A 22 16.14 27.31 -0.84
N HIS A 23 15.89 28.60 -1.06
CA HIS A 23 16.36 29.64 -0.15
C HIS A 23 15.72 29.47 1.24
N TYR A 24 16.49 29.64 2.32
CA TYR A 24 16.05 29.34 3.69
C TYR A 24 14.75 30.05 4.13
N GLN A 25 14.45 31.23 3.56
CA GLN A 25 13.22 31.97 3.84
C GLN A 25 11.95 31.29 3.31
N GLN A 26 12.09 30.39 2.33
CA GLN A 26 10.98 29.65 1.72
C GLN A 26 10.81 28.25 2.33
N LEU A 27 11.62 27.88 3.33
CA LEU A 27 11.67 26.52 3.88
C LEU A 27 10.31 26.06 4.41
N ASN A 28 9.57 26.90 5.14
CA ASN A 28 8.23 26.58 5.65
C ASN A 28 7.27 26.22 4.51
N ARG A 29 7.20 27.07 3.48
CA ARG A 29 6.31 26.86 2.33
C ARG A 29 6.64 25.57 1.58
N GLN A 30 7.93 25.24 1.44
CA GLN A 30 8.32 23.98 0.79
C GLN A 30 8.03 22.76 1.68
N LEU A 31 8.20 22.88 3.01
CA LEU A 31 7.79 21.84 3.95
C LEU A 31 6.27 21.59 3.86
N ASP A 32 5.46 22.64 3.81
CA ASP A 32 4.01 22.52 3.66
C ASP A 32 3.63 21.82 2.36
N SER A 33 4.25 22.23 1.27
CA SER A 33 4.03 21.61 -0.03
C SER A 33 4.45 20.14 -0.04
N PHE A 34 5.55 19.80 0.63
CA PHE A 34 6.05 18.42 0.73
C PHE A 34 5.08 17.54 1.51
N LEU A 35 4.72 17.92 2.75
CA LEU A 35 3.80 17.15 3.58
C LEU A 35 2.43 16.99 2.90
N SER A 36 1.90 18.08 2.35
CA SER A 36 0.64 18.03 1.60
C SER A 36 0.70 17.14 0.36
N SER A 37 1.88 16.99 -0.26
CA SER A 37 2.05 16.11 -1.41
C SER A 37 2.15 14.65 -1.00
N LEU A 38 2.81 14.35 0.13
CA LEU A 38 2.84 13.00 0.69
C LEU A 38 1.43 12.53 1.06
N GLU A 39 0.64 13.37 1.73
CA GLU A 39 -0.73 13.03 2.19
C GLU A 39 -1.74 12.86 1.04
N LYS A 40 -1.46 13.42 -0.14
CA LYS A 40 -2.33 13.30 -1.33
C LYS A 40 -2.17 11.99 -2.09
N GLU A 41 -1.00 11.36 -2.01
CA GLU A 41 -0.76 10.08 -2.67
C GLU A 41 -1.25 8.93 -1.79
N SER A 42 -2.24 8.17 -2.26
CA SER A 42 -2.92 7.11 -1.49
C SER A 42 -1.97 6.16 -0.75
N ILE A 43 -1.00 5.59 -1.46
CA ILE A 43 -0.02 4.64 -0.90
C ILE A 43 0.82 5.30 0.20
N ILE A 44 1.30 6.53 -0.04
CA ILE A 44 2.12 7.25 0.94
C ILE A 44 1.28 7.60 2.17
N ASN A 45 0.07 8.11 1.95
CA ASN A 45 -0.83 8.46 3.02
C ASN A 45 -1.18 7.24 3.90
N SER A 46 -1.42 6.07 3.32
CA SER A 46 -1.63 4.85 4.10
C SER A 46 -0.40 4.52 4.97
N ILE A 47 0.83 4.64 4.45
CA ILE A 47 2.07 4.47 5.24
C ILE A 47 2.14 5.50 6.40
N LEU A 48 1.78 6.76 6.14
CA LEU A 48 1.79 7.81 7.15
C LEU A 48 0.75 7.57 8.25
N LEU A 49 -0.44 7.08 7.89
CA LEU A 49 -1.49 6.70 8.85
C LEU A 49 -1.03 5.54 9.75
N GLU A 50 -0.31 4.55 9.20
CA GLU A 50 0.31 3.47 9.99
C GLU A 50 1.25 4.01 11.07
N LEU A 51 2.12 4.95 10.69
CA LEU A 51 3.05 5.59 11.62
C LEU A 51 2.29 6.35 12.72
N GLN A 52 1.19 7.02 12.38
CA GLN A 52 0.34 7.72 13.36
C GLN A 52 -0.36 6.75 14.31
N THR A 53 -0.97 5.69 13.81
CA THR A 53 -1.61 4.67 14.65
C THR A 53 -0.62 4.02 15.61
N LYS A 54 0.61 3.72 15.15
CA LYS A 54 1.68 3.21 16.01
C LYS A 54 2.10 4.23 17.07
N ALA A 55 2.08 5.53 16.75
CA ALA A 55 2.39 6.61 17.71
C ALA A 55 1.36 6.67 18.84
N ASP A 56 0.07 6.60 18.49
CA ASP A 56 -1.03 6.66 19.45
C ASP A 56 -0.97 5.48 20.44
N LEU A 57 -0.64 4.29 19.95
CA LEU A 57 -0.51 3.08 20.78
C LEU A 57 0.66 3.11 21.75
N LEU A 58 1.75 3.79 21.40
CA LEU A 58 2.96 3.83 22.23
C LEU A 58 2.89 4.87 23.35
N GLU A 59 1.81 5.65 23.45
CA GLU A 59 1.67 6.82 24.35
C GLU A 59 2.88 7.79 24.29
N VAL A 60 3.71 7.66 23.26
CA VAL A 60 4.77 8.61 22.95
C VAL A 60 3.99 9.77 22.37
N HIS A 61 3.46 10.67 23.20
CA HIS A 61 2.89 11.93 22.72
C HIS A 61 4.03 12.72 22.11
N PRO A 62 4.26 12.61 20.78
CA PRO A 62 5.45 13.17 20.18
C PRO A 62 5.29 14.69 20.21
N ARG A 63 4.05 15.19 20.20
CA ARG A 63 3.68 16.60 20.23
C ARG A 63 4.22 17.34 21.45
N GLU A 64 3.99 16.86 22.67
CA GLU A 64 4.48 17.54 23.88
C GLU A 64 6.01 17.48 23.98
N LYS A 65 6.61 16.31 23.72
CA LYS A 65 8.09 16.18 23.69
C LYS A 65 8.73 17.01 22.57
N CYS A 66 8.07 17.15 21.42
CA CYS A 66 8.57 17.98 20.32
C CYS A 66 8.40 19.48 20.61
N LYS A 67 7.38 19.90 21.38
CA LYS A 67 7.23 21.30 21.83
C LYS A 67 8.36 21.72 22.76
N ASP A 68 8.78 20.87 23.69
CA ASP A 68 9.92 21.14 24.58
C ASP A 68 11.23 21.27 23.78
N VAL A 69 11.37 20.45 22.75
CA VAL A 69 12.48 20.45 21.80
C VAL A 69 12.51 21.75 20.95
N LEU A 70 11.36 22.29 20.54
CA LEU A 70 11.25 23.60 19.87
C LEU A 70 11.56 24.77 20.81
N ARG A 71 11.15 24.69 22.08
CA ARG A 71 11.33 25.76 23.08
C ARG A 71 12.73 25.82 23.68
N GLY A 72 13.40 24.68 23.85
CA GLY A 72 14.68 24.60 24.57
C GLY A 72 15.94 24.83 23.73
N GLY A 73 15.82 25.02 22.41
CA GLY A 73 16.97 25.18 21.49
C GLY A 73 17.93 23.98 21.42
N MET A 74 17.58 22.88 22.10
CA MET A 74 18.40 21.68 22.29
C MET A 74 18.06 20.55 21.29
N LEU A 75 17.51 20.91 20.13
CA LEU A 75 17.09 19.99 19.05
C LEU A 75 18.16 18.98 18.66
N PHE A 76 19.44 19.36 18.71
CA PHE A 76 20.55 18.49 18.31
C PHE A 76 20.88 17.41 19.36
N SER A 77 20.99 17.81 20.64
CA SER A 77 21.48 16.92 21.72
C SER A 77 20.49 15.82 22.14
N ILE A 78 19.18 16.08 22.00
CA ILE A 78 18.14 15.10 22.30
C ILE A 78 18.04 14.08 21.14
N PHE A 79 18.36 14.50 19.93
CA PHE A 79 18.26 13.67 18.73
C PHE A 79 19.38 12.62 18.66
N GLU A 80 20.65 13.04 18.86
CA GLU A 80 21.80 12.14 18.77
C GLU A 80 21.81 11.06 19.86
N ASN A 81 21.20 11.32 21.01
CA ASN A 81 21.17 10.39 22.14
C ASN A 81 19.90 9.53 22.21
N LYS A 82 18.90 9.79 21.36
CA LYS A 82 17.68 8.99 21.37
C LYS A 82 17.90 7.68 20.63
N LYS A 83 17.86 6.58 21.37
CA LYS A 83 17.88 5.23 20.81
C LYS A 83 16.47 4.86 20.36
N PHE A 84 16.24 4.86 19.05
CA PHE A 84 15.01 4.32 18.46
C PHE A 84 15.05 2.79 18.51
N ILE A 85 13.89 2.17 18.74
CA ILE A 85 13.71 0.71 18.74
C ILE A 85 13.91 0.16 17.33
N ASP A 86 13.29 0.81 16.35
CA ASP A 86 13.33 0.44 14.93
C ASP A 86 13.20 1.67 14.01
N ASP A 87 13.34 1.45 12.70
CA ASP A 87 13.22 2.50 11.69
C ASP A 87 11.81 3.12 11.61
N SER A 88 10.79 2.35 11.98
CA SER A 88 9.40 2.80 12.00
C SER A 88 9.17 3.82 13.13
N GLU A 89 9.70 3.58 14.33
CA GLU A 89 9.65 4.55 15.43
C GLU A 89 10.40 5.84 15.09
N ARG A 90 11.56 5.70 14.43
CA ARG A 90 12.32 6.86 13.93
C ARG A 90 11.50 7.67 12.93
N ALA A 91 10.97 7.03 11.88
CA ALA A 91 10.16 7.69 10.86
C ALA A 91 8.90 8.35 11.45
N MET A 92 8.23 7.67 12.38
CA MET A 92 7.09 8.18 13.13
C MET A 92 7.44 9.47 13.89
N TYR A 93 8.56 9.48 14.60
CA TYR A 93 9.01 10.66 15.33
C TYR A 93 9.27 11.84 14.39
N HIS A 94 10.00 11.60 13.29
CA HIS A 94 10.26 12.64 12.28
C HIS A 94 8.99 13.19 11.66
N TYR A 95 8.05 12.33 11.27
CA TYR A 95 6.79 12.77 10.68
C TYR A 95 6.00 13.67 11.63
N ASN A 96 5.87 13.27 12.90
CA ASN A 96 5.18 14.09 13.90
C ASN A 96 5.89 15.42 14.18
N LEU A 97 7.22 15.43 14.22
CA LEU A 97 8.00 16.66 14.35
C LEU A 97 7.75 17.61 13.16
N LEU A 98 7.78 17.08 11.93
CA LEU A 98 7.51 17.86 10.72
C LEU A 98 6.08 18.42 10.70
N LYS A 99 5.08 17.65 11.14
CA LYS A 99 3.69 18.13 11.30
C LYS A 99 3.58 19.24 12.34
N LEU A 100 4.25 19.09 13.48
CA LEU A 100 4.29 20.14 14.51
C LEU A 100 4.92 21.44 13.97
N LEU A 101 6.02 21.32 13.23
CA LEU A 101 6.70 22.44 12.60
C LEU A 101 5.82 23.15 11.55
N GLN A 102 5.00 22.40 10.82
CA GLN A 102 3.98 22.94 9.91
C GLN A 102 2.87 23.68 10.68
N GLU A 103 2.38 23.12 11.80
CA GLU A 103 1.30 23.71 12.60
C GLU A 103 1.73 25.00 13.35
N ASP A 104 2.95 25.02 13.88
CA ASP A 104 3.47 26.11 14.73
C ASP A 104 3.68 27.42 13.95
N ASN A 105 3.74 27.38 12.61
CA ASN A 105 4.00 28.52 11.71
C ASN A 105 5.27 29.32 12.03
N THR A 106 6.09 28.88 12.99
CA THR A 106 7.36 29.52 13.33
C THR A 106 8.29 29.44 12.12
N PRO A 107 8.91 30.55 11.69
CA PRO A 107 9.81 30.52 10.56
C PRO A 107 10.97 29.55 10.85
N LEU A 108 11.09 28.49 10.05
CA LEU A 108 12.03 27.38 10.27
C LEU A 108 13.46 27.87 10.34
N TYR A 109 13.82 28.91 9.60
CA TYR A 109 15.14 29.52 9.64
C TYR A 109 15.47 30.26 10.95
N LEU A 110 14.50 30.41 11.84
CA LEU A 110 14.69 30.91 13.21
C LEU A 110 14.71 29.77 14.24
N THR A 111 14.37 28.55 13.84
CA THR A 111 14.39 27.40 14.76
C THR A 111 15.84 26.97 15.02
N PRO A 112 16.22 26.77 16.29
CA PRO A 112 17.57 26.30 16.63
C PRO A 112 17.99 25.00 15.92
N ALA A 113 17.04 24.13 15.55
CA ALA A 113 17.29 22.95 14.70
C ALA A 113 17.96 23.30 13.36
N VAL A 114 17.48 24.35 12.70
CA VAL A 114 17.95 24.77 11.38
C VAL A 114 19.14 25.73 11.50
N VAL A 115 19.21 26.49 12.60
CA VAL A 115 20.22 27.54 12.81
C VAL A 115 21.53 26.98 13.39
N ASN A 116 21.49 25.99 14.28
CA ASN A 116 22.69 25.50 14.98
C ASN A 116 23.54 24.52 14.17
N GLY A 117 23.00 24.00 13.07
CA GLY A 117 23.68 22.98 12.27
C GLY A 117 24.63 23.52 11.18
N SER A 118 24.51 24.79 10.77
CA SER A 118 25.49 25.44 9.88
C SER A 118 25.58 26.94 10.14
N THR A 119 26.83 27.43 10.18
CA THR A 119 27.15 28.86 10.24
C THR A 119 26.85 29.57 8.90
N GLN A 120 26.63 28.82 7.82
CA GLN A 120 26.31 29.33 6.50
C GLN A 120 24.80 29.23 6.23
N PRO A 121 24.07 30.36 6.10
CA PRO A 121 22.62 30.36 5.88
C PRO A 121 22.16 29.56 4.65
N LEU A 122 23.01 29.43 3.63
CA LEU A 122 22.72 28.71 2.39
C LEU A 122 22.74 27.19 2.53
N GLU A 123 23.47 26.64 3.51
CA GLU A 123 23.56 25.19 3.73
C GLU A 123 22.43 24.64 4.62
N ARG A 124 21.75 25.54 5.35
CA ARG A 124 20.71 25.20 6.33
C ARG A 124 19.57 24.32 5.77
N PRO A 125 19.04 24.56 4.56
CA PRO A 125 17.98 23.71 3.98
C PRO A 125 18.45 22.27 3.70
N SER A 126 19.66 22.11 3.16
CA SER A 126 20.23 20.79 2.87
C SER A 126 20.47 19.98 4.15
N LEU A 127 20.98 20.63 5.20
CA LEU A 127 21.15 19.98 6.50
C LEU A 127 19.82 19.61 7.15
N PHE A 128 18.83 20.52 7.10
CA PHE A 128 17.48 20.25 7.59
C PHE A 128 16.88 19.02 6.89
N VAL A 129 17.05 18.93 5.57
CA VAL A 129 16.58 17.76 4.80
C VAL A 129 17.28 16.49 5.28
N SER A 130 18.61 16.49 5.34
CA SER A 130 19.38 15.32 5.77
C SER A 130 19.00 14.82 7.16
N GLN A 131 18.73 15.73 8.09
CA GLN A 131 18.47 15.37 9.48
C GLN A 131 17.01 15.01 9.73
N TYR A 132 16.06 15.70 9.10
CA TYR A 132 14.65 15.61 9.49
C TYR A 132 13.74 15.02 8.42
N ILE A 133 14.09 15.15 7.14
CA ILE A 133 13.26 14.68 6.02
C ILE A 133 13.75 13.33 5.51
N ASP A 134 15.05 13.17 5.32
CA ASP A 134 15.64 11.95 4.74
C ASP A 134 15.26 10.67 5.53
N PRO A 135 15.26 10.64 6.87
CA PRO A 135 14.82 9.46 7.61
C PRO A 135 13.37 9.04 7.32
N LEU A 136 12.46 10.00 7.17
CA LEU A 136 11.07 9.74 6.79
C LEU A 136 10.98 9.30 5.32
N VAL A 137 11.70 9.98 4.43
CA VAL A 137 11.73 9.67 2.99
C VAL A 137 12.24 8.26 2.76
N TYR A 138 13.36 7.86 3.37
CA TYR A 138 13.92 6.52 3.22
C TYR A 138 12.96 5.45 3.71
N TYR A 139 12.34 5.65 4.88
CA TYR A 139 11.33 4.72 5.38
C TYR A 139 10.15 4.56 4.40
N ILE A 140 9.61 5.67 3.87
CA ILE A 140 8.52 5.64 2.90
C ILE A 140 8.97 4.92 1.61
N GLN A 141 10.17 5.20 1.12
CA GLN A 141 10.72 4.57 -0.08
C GLN A 141 10.92 3.06 0.08
N ASP A 142 11.43 2.62 1.23
CA ASP A 142 11.60 1.22 1.55
C ASP A 142 10.25 0.51 1.60
N LYS A 143 9.25 1.11 2.27
CA LYS A 143 7.87 0.58 2.30
C LYS A 143 7.23 0.52 0.91
N ILE A 144 7.33 1.59 0.12
CA ILE A 144 6.86 1.59 -1.27
C ILE A 144 7.52 0.48 -2.08
N THR A 145 8.83 0.26 -1.91
CA THR A 145 9.58 -0.77 -2.62
C THR A 145 9.08 -2.16 -2.25
N GLN A 146 8.86 -2.44 -0.96
CA GLN A 146 8.31 -3.71 -0.48
C GLN A 146 6.91 -4.00 -1.06
N PHE A 147 6.02 -3.02 -1.06
CA PHE A 147 4.67 -3.21 -1.62
C PHE A 147 4.69 -3.40 -3.14
N SER A 148 5.60 -2.70 -3.78
CA SER A 148 5.78 -2.78 -5.22
C SER A 148 6.36 -4.11 -5.66
N SER A 149 7.22 -4.74 -4.86
CA SER A 149 7.70 -6.09 -5.15
C SER A 149 6.57 -7.10 -5.09
N VAL A 150 5.68 -7.05 -4.09
CA VAL A 150 4.53 -7.97 -4.01
C VAL A 150 3.59 -7.78 -5.20
N LEU A 151 3.21 -6.53 -5.49
CA LEU A 151 2.30 -6.26 -6.60
C LEU A 151 2.91 -6.71 -7.94
N TYR A 152 4.21 -6.47 -8.13
CA TYR A 152 4.95 -6.95 -9.29
C TYR A 152 4.92 -8.47 -9.40
N LEU A 153 5.08 -9.20 -8.29
CA LEU A 153 5.00 -10.66 -8.28
C LEU A 153 3.61 -11.18 -8.65
N LEU A 154 2.54 -10.56 -8.12
CA LEU A 154 1.16 -10.93 -8.46
C LEU A 154 0.84 -10.69 -9.95
N GLU A 155 1.41 -9.65 -10.54
CA GLU A 155 1.19 -9.33 -11.94
C GLU A 155 2.07 -10.15 -12.88
N LYS A 156 3.29 -10.47 -12.44
CA LYS A 156 4.11 -11.52 -13.08
C LYS A 156 3.40 -12.87 -13.03
N TYR A 157 2.75 -13.20 -11.92
CA TYR A 157 1.92 -14.40 -11.79
C TYR A 157 0.74 -14.37 -12.75
N LYS A 158 -0.02 -13.27 -12.80
CA LYS A 158 -1.10 -13.06 -13.79
C LYS A 158 -0.61 -13.36 -15.20
N GLN A 159 0.49 -12.72 -15.63
CA GLN A 159 1.06 -12.93 -16.96
C GLN A 159 1.47 -14.39 -17.20
N ARG A 160 2.11 -15.02 -16.23
CA ARG A 160 2.49 -16.45 -16.31
C ARG A 160 1.27 -17.34 -16.53
N CYS A 161 0.21 -17.11 -15.75
CA CYS A 161 -1.04 -17.85 -15.85
C CYS A 161 -1.75 -17.63 -17.18
N GLU A 162 -1.87 -16.37 -17.62
CA GLU A 162 -2.60 -16.01 -18.85
C GLU A 162 -1.87 -16.46 -20.12
N TRP A 163 -0.53 -16.52 -20.11
CA TRP A 163 0.28 -16.85 -21.29
C TRP A 163 0.73 -18.30 -21.36
N PHE A 164 1.11 -18.91 -20.24
CA PHE A 164 1.80 -20.21 -20.25
C PHE A 164 1.04 -21.31 -19.54
N SER A 165 0.34 -21.00 -18.45
CA SER A 165 -0.31 -22.02 -17.60
C SER A 165 -1.84 -22.04 -17.73
N LYS A 166 -2.41 -21.40 -18.76
CA LYS A 166 -3.87 -21.25 -18.89
C LYS A 166 -4.57 -22.61 -18.95
N GLU A 167 -4.08 -23.51 -19.81
CA GLU A 167 -4.70 -24.82 -20.00
C GLU A 167 -4.56 -25.71 -18.76
N GLU A 168 -3.36 -25.74 -18.18
CA GLU A 168 -3.06 -26.47 -16.95
C GLU A 168 -3.99 -26.03 -15.80
N LEU A 169 -4.06 -24.72 -15.53
CA LEU A 169 -4.90 -24.17 -14.47
C LEU A 169 -6.38 -24.43 -14.71
N ARG A 170 -6.81 -24.43 -15.99
CA ARG A 170 -8.18 -24.74 -16.35
C ARG A 170 -8.52 -26.20 -16.05
N LEU A 171 -7.65 -27.13 -16.44
CA LEU A 171 -7.80 -28.55 -16.12
C LEU A 171 -7.78 -28.78 -14.60
N MET A 172 -6.89 -28.11 -13.87
CA MET A 172 -6.87 -28.16 -12.41
C MET A 172 -8.21 -27.69 -11.81
N TYR A 173 -8.77 -26.61 -12.31
CA TYR A 173 -10.06 -26.07 -11.88
C TYR A 173 -11.24 -27.02 -12.17
N GLU A 174 -11.27 -27.62 -13.35
CA GLU A 174 -12.36 -28.51 -13.78
C GLU A 174 -12.31 -29.87 -13.06
N ASN A 175 -11.12 -30.40 -12.82
CA ASN A 175 -10.91 -31.71 -12.21
C ASN A 175 -11.09 -31.74 -10.68
N ASN A 176 -11.06 -30.59 -10.00
CA ASN A 176 -11.13 -30.50 -8.53
C ASN A 176 -12.47 -29.97 -8.02
N LYS A 177 -13.56 -30.72 -8.26
CA LYS A 177 -14.92 -30.33 -7.81
C LYS A 177 -14.99 -30.13 -6.29
N GLY A 178 -15.46 -28.95 -5.86
CA GLY A 178 -15.62 -28.57 -4.45
C GLY A 178 -14.34 -28.07 -3.77
N ARG A 179 -13.20 -28.07 -4.47
CA ARG A 179 -11.90 -27.59 -3.96
C ARG A 179 -11.19 -26.66 -4.93
N GLN A 180 -11.95 -26.06 -5.86
CA GLN A 180 -11.38 -25.28 -6.96
C GLN A 180 -10.56 -24.08 -6.48
N GLU A 181 -11.11 -23.32 -5.53
CA GLU A 181 -10.44 -22.15 -4.92
C GLU A 181 -9.12 -22.57 -4.28
N ASN A 182 -9.14 -23.61 -3.44
CA ASN A 182 -7.96 -24.14 -2.76
C ASN A 182 -6.85 -24.58 -3.71
N VAL A 183 -7.19 -25.15 -4.88
CA VAL A 183 -6.18 -25.64 -5.82
C VAL A 183 -5.49 -24.49 -6.56
N LEU A 184 -6.26 -23.48 -6.99
CA LEU A 184 -5.71 -22.29 -7.64
C LEU A 184 -4.92 -21.42 -6.65
N ASP A 185 -5.43 -21.30 -5.43
CA ASP A 185 -4.75 -20.65 -4.33
C ASP A 185 -3.42 -21.35 -3.99
N LYS A 186 -3.42 -22.69 -3.86
CA LYS A 186 -2.17 -23.46 -3.66
C LYS A 186 -1.15 -23.22 -4.77
N HIS A 187 -1.59 -23.13 -6.03
CA HIS A 187 -0.71 -22.84 -7.16
C HIS A 187 -0.10 -21.43 -7.05
N LEU A 188 -0.88 -20.43 -6.65
CA LEU A 188 -0.37 -19.08 -6.38
C LEU A 188 0.67 -19.08 -5.25
N ARG A 189 0.41 -19.77 -4.14
CA ARG A 189 1.35 -19.85 -3.03
C ARG A 189 2.67 -20.49 -3.42
N LEU A 190 2.62 -21.58 -4.17
CA LEU A 190 3.83 -22.24 -4.66
C LEU A 190 4.66 -21.28 -5.51
N PHE A 191 4.00 -20.54 -6.40
CA PHE A 191 4.67 -19.47 -7.15
C PHE A 191 5.31 -18.42 -6.23
N LEU A 192 4.57 -17.89 -5.25
CA LEU A 192 5.10 -16.87 -4.35
C LEU A 192 6.30 -17.38 -3.54
N PHE A 193 6.24 -18.63 -3.07
CA PHE A 193 7.36 -19.31 -2.41
C PHE A 193 8.58 -19.41 -3.32
N ASP A 194 8.41 -19.86 -4.56
CA ASP A 194 9.48 -19.95 -5.57
C ASP A 194 10.08 -18.58 -5.93
N GLN A 195 9.33 -17.49 -5.71
CA GLN A 195 9.81 -16.11 -5.89
C GLN A 195 10.44 -15.51 -4.63
N GLY A 196 10.59 -16.30 -3.55
CA GLY A 196 11.24 -15.88 -2.31
C GLY A 196 10.34 -15.19 -1.30
N ILE A 197 9.00 -15.28 -1.44
CA ILE A 197 8.09 -14.92 -0.34
C ILE A 197 8.05 -16.09 0.64
N ASP A 198 8.68 -15.91 1.80
CA ASP A 198 8.71 -16.91 2.84
C ASP A 198 7.31 -17.13 3.46
N TYR A 199 6.97 -18.40 3.69
CA TYR A 199 5.78 -18.87 4.41
C TYR A 199 4.42 -18.35 3.88
N PRO A 200 4.03 -18.54 2.60
CA PRO A 200 2.73 -18.11 2.07
C PRO A 200 1.58 -19.04 2.52
N PHE A 201 1.37 -19.18 3.84
CA PHE A 201 0.42 -20.14 4.42
C PHE A 201 -0.97 -19.55 4.72
N ALA A 202 -1.91 -20.46 4.95
CA ALA A 202 -3.28 -20.37 4.46
C ALA A 202 -4.37 -20.00 5.43
N LYS A 203 -4.08 -20.07 6.73
CA LYS A 203 -5.12 -20.13 7.74
C LYS A 203 -4.51 -19.68 9.04
N VAL A 204 -4.64 -18.40 9.34
CA VAL A 204 -4.61 -17.95 10.72
C VAL A 204 -6.05 -17.77 11.14
N ALA A 205 -6.40 -18.30 12.31
CA ALA A 205 -7.64 -17.93 12.97
C ALA A 205 -7.57 -16.42 13.26
N SER A 206 -8.20 -15.60 12.42
CA SER A 206 -8.47 -14.22 12.76
C SER A 206 -9.76 -14.18 13.58
N PRO A 207 -9.98 -13.15 14.42
CA PRO A 207 -11.26 -12.95 15.11
C PRO A 207 -12.46 -12.90 14.13
N SER A 208 -12.19 -12.55 12.87
CA SER A 208 -13.17 -12.34 11.80
C SER A 208 -13.28 -13.52 10.81
N GLY A 209 -12.42 -14.55 10.89
CA GLY A 209 -12.43 -15.72 10.00
C GLY A 209 -11.06 -16.29 9.65
N GLU A 210 -11.00 -17.23 8.70
CA GLU A 210 -9.74 -17.76 8.15
C GLU A 210 -9.34 -16.96 6.90
N ALA A 211 -8.19 -16.26 6.96
CA ALA A 211 -7.66 -15.51 5.82
C ALA A 211 -6.94 -16.40 4.82
N ASP A 212 -7.27 -16.28 3.52
CA ASP A 212 -6.79 -17.21 2.50
C ASP A 212 -5.26 -17.12 2.35
N VAL A 213 -4.61 -15.97 2.17
CA VAL A 213 -3.12 -15.93 2.15
C VAL A 213 -2.59 -14.90 3.13
N VAL A 214 -1.96 -15.39 4.20
CA VAL A 214 -1.13 -14.59 5.10
C VAL A 214 0.30 -15.10 5.06
N SER A 215 1.16 -14.45 4.28
CA SER A 215 2.59 -14.76 4.32
C SER A 215 3.26 -14.06 5.50
N LEU A 216 4.48 -14.48 5.88
CA LEU A 216 5.34 -13.74 6.83
C LEU A 216 4.87 -13.70 8.30
N LEU A 217 4.12 -14.69 8.78
CA LEU A 217 3.60 -14.79 10.17
C LEU A 217 4.66 -14.87 11.28
N HIS A 218 5.87 -15.33 10.96
CA HIS A 218 7.01 -15.31 11.89
C HIS A 218 7.80 -14.00 11.83
N THR A 219 7.34 -13.05 11.02
CA THR A 219 7.92 -11.71 10.90
C THR A 219 6.88 -10.68 11.32
N ASN A 220 7.32 -9.46 11.61
CA ASN A 220 6.44 -8.38 12.03
C ASN A 220 5.54 -7.83 10.89
N ASP A 221 5.62 -8.36 9.66
CA ASP A 221 4.96 -7.78 8.48
C ASP A 221 4.20 -8.78 7.59
N PRO A 222 3.02 -9.30 8.00
CA PRO A 222 2.27 -10.25 7.19
C PRO A 222 1.70 -9.70 5.88
N LEU A 223 1.77 -10.47 4.79
CA LEU A 223 1.10 -10.16 3.52
C LEU A 223 -0.40 -10.45 3.65
N VAL A 224 -1.30 -9.51 3.32
CA VAL A 224 -2.75 -9.77 3.29
C VAL A 224 -3.22 -9.91 1.84
N LEU A 225 -3.53 -11.14 1.43
CA LEU A 225 -3.97 -11.48 0.07
C LEU A 225 -5.15 -12.45 0.12
N GLU A 226 -6.23 -12.14 -0.60
CA GLU A 226 -7.39 -13.00 -0.75
C GLU A 226 -7.51 -13.51 -2.19
N VAL A 227 -7.95 -14.76 -2.34
CA VAL A 227 -8.20 -15.36 -3.65
C VAL A 227 -9.69 -15.61 -3.82
N LYS A 228 -10.24 -15.22 -4.98
CA LYS A 228 -11.63 -15.52 -5.35
C LYS A 228 -11.73 -16.03 -6.77
N ILE A 229 -12.81 -16.75 -7.04
CA ILE A 229 -13.14 -17.26 -8.38
C ILE A 229 -14.39 -16.54 -8.89
N PHE A 230 -14.33 -16.11 -10.15
CA PHE A 230 -15.49 -15.69 -10.93
C PHE A 230 -15.80 -16.74 -12.00
N ASP A 231 -17.01 -17.30 -11.97
CA ASP A 231 -17.48 -18.33 -12.89
C ASP A 231 -19.03 -18.34 -12.90
N ARG A 232 -19.64 -17.79 -13.96
CA ARG A 232 -21.11 -17.74 -14.05
C ARG A 232 -21.75 -19.13 -14.13
N SER A 233 -21.03 -20.13 -14.64
CA SER A 233 -21.55 -21.51 -14.76
C SER A 233 -21.77 -22.18 -13.40
N LYS A 234 -21.02 -21.74 -12.37
CA LYS A 234 -21.15 -22.20 -10.98
C LYS A 234 -21.80 -21.16 -10.06
N ASN A 235 -22.45 -20.15 -10.65
CA ASN A 235 -23.07 -19.04 -9.95
C ASN A 235 -22.10 -18.20 -9.08
N TYR A 236 -20.80 -18.23 -9.41
CA TYR A 236 -19.80 -17.35 -8.80
C TYR A 236 -19.77 -16.04 -9.59
N ARG A 237 -20.49 -15.04 -9.10
CA ARG A 237 -20.72 -13.76 -9.80
C ARG A 237 -20.05 -12.61 -9.06
N LYS A 238 -20.48 -11.38 -9.37
CA LYS A 238 -19.99 -10.13 -8.77
C LYS A 238 -19.95 -10.18 -7.23
N ASP A 239 -20.90 -10.86 -6.58
CA ASP A 239 -20.97 -10.94 -5.11
C ASP A 239 -19.75 -11.66 -4.51
N ARG A 240 -19.06 -12.52 -5.28
CA ARG A 240 -17.79 -13.14 -4.86
C ARG A 240 -16.64 -12.13 -4.81
N ILE A 241 -16.66 -11.15 -5.71
CA ILE A 241 -15.67 -10.06 -5.74
C ILE A 241 -15.92 -9.11 -4.57
N ILE A 242 -17.19 -8.76 -4.34
CA ILE A 242 -17.59 -7.89 -3.22
C ILE A 242 -17.27 -8.55 -1.88
N SER A 243 -17.64 -9.82 -1.67
CA SER A 243 -17.30 -10.56 -0.45
C SER A 243 -15.80 -10.75 -0.25
N GLY A 244 -15.04 -11.04 -1.31
CA GLY A 244 -13.57 -11.07 -1.24
C GLY A 244 -12.97 -9.72 -0.82
N PHE A 245 -13.55 -8.61 -1.30
CA PHE A 245 -13.14 -7.27 -0.87
C PHE A 245 -13.45 -7.02 0.63
N THR A 246 -14.62 -7.43 1.10
CA THR A 246 -14.98 -7.37 2.53
C THR A 246 -14.01 -8.19 3.39
N GLN A 247 -13.57 -9.35 2.91
CA GLN A 247 -12.60 -10.21 3.60
C GLN A 247 -11.22 -9.55 3.70
N ILE A 248 -10.65 -9.02 2.60
CA ILE A 248 -9.35 -8.30 2.67
C ILE A 248 -9.43 -7.07 3.59
N VAL A 249 -10.55 -6.35 3.62
CA VAL A 249 -10.74 -5.21 4.53
C VAL A 249 -10.70 -5.69 5.98
N SER A 250 -11.38 -6.79 6.29
CA SER A 250 -11.36 -7.39 7.63
C SER A 250 -9.95 -7.83 8.01
N TYR A 251 -9.23 -8.53 7.13
CA TYR A 251 -7.88 -9.01 7.43
C TYR A 251 -6.85 -7.89 7.54
N THR A 252 -6.93 -6.88 6.68
CA THR A 252 -6.06 -5.70 6.83
C THR A 252 -6.32 -4.97 8.14
N ASN A 253 -7.53 -5.01 8.69
CA ASN A 253 -7.82 -4.49 10.03
C ASN A 253 -7.25 -5.40 11.12
N ASP A 254 -7.54 -6.71 11.07
CA ASP A 254 -7.08 -7.70 12.05
C ASP A 254 -5.55 -7.71 12.20
N PHE A 255 -4.82 -7.56 11.08
CA PHE A 255 -3.35 -7.56 11.05
C PHE A 255 -2.73 -6.16 11.02
N ASN A 256 -3.52 -5.10 11.20
CA ASN A 256 -3.10 -3.70 11.13
C ASN A 256 -2.25 -3.37 9.88
N LYS A 257 -2.68 -3.89 8.72
CA LYS A 257 -2.05 -3.63 7.42
C LYS A 257 -2.68 -2.45 6.72
N GLN A 258 -1.84 -1.73 6.00
CA GLN A 258 -2.23 -0.61 5.15
C GLN A 258 -2.57 -1.01 3.72
N ILE A 259 -2.11 -2.18 3.31
CA ILE A 259 -2.27 -2.69 1.96
C ILE A 259 -2.86 -4.10 1.99
N GLY A 260 -3.86 -4.32 1.15
CA GLY A 260 -4.44 -5.62 0.88
C GLY A 260 -4.50 -5.93 -0.62
N TYR A 261 -4.47 -7.21 -0.94
CA TYR A 261 -4.52 -7.68 -2.33
C TYR A 261 -5.70 -8.64 -2.51
N LEU A 262 -6.46 -8.48 -3.59
CA LEU A 262 -7.51 -9.42 -4.00
C LEU A 262 -7.17 -9.93 -5.39
N LEU A 263 -6.93 -11.23 -5.49
CA LEU A 263 -6.68 -11.91 -6.75
C LEU A 263 -7.93 -12.69 -7.19
N ILE A 264 -8.42 -12.39 -8.38
CA ILE A 264 -9.63 -12.98 -8.94
C ILE A 264 -9.24 -13.84 -10.14
N PHE A 265 -9.50 -15.14 -10.06
CA PHE A 265 -9.47 -16.00 -11.23
C PHE A 265 -10.79 -15.88 -11.99
N ASN A 266 -10.74 -15.23 -13.16
CA ASN A 266 -11.87 -15.11 -14.06
C ASN A 266 -11.91 -16.33 -14.99
N MET A 267 -12.83 -17.25 -14.70
CA MET A 267 -13.01 -18.49 -15.46
C MET A 267 -13.99 -18.32 -16.63
N ASP A 268 -14.53 -17.12 -16.82
CA ASP A 268 -15.50 -16.82 -17.87
C ASP A 268 -14.84 -16.10 -19.04
N ASP A 269 -15.51 -16.08 -20.18
CA ASP A 269 -15.04 -15.32 -21.35
C ASP A 269 -15.65 -13.90 -21.38
N ILE A 270 -15.47 -13.18 -20.28
CA ILE A 270 -15.90 -11.78 -20.17
C ILE A 270 -14.76 -10.91 -19.63
N GLU A 271 -14.75 -9.65 -20.00
CA GLU A 271 -13.85 -8.67 -19.41
C GLU A 271 -14.46 -8.10 -18.12
N ILE A 272 -13.78 -8.28 -16.99
CA ILE A 272 -14.16 -7.64 -15.72
C ILE A 272 -13.42 -6.32 -15.61
N ASN A 273 -14.16 -5.23 -15.47
CA ASN A 273 -13.63 -3.87 -15.38
C ASN A 273 -14.05 -3.22 -14.07
N ILE A 274 -13.07 -2.89 -13.23
CA ILE A 274 -13.29 -2.19 -11.98
C ILE A 274 -13.16 -0.69 -12.23
N VAL A 275 -14.23 0.06 -11.99
CA VAL A 275 -14.25 1.52 -12.17
C VAL A 275 -13.99 2.19 -10.84
N THR A 276 -12.82 2.81 -10.72
CA THR A 276 -12.37 3.52 -9.52
C THR A 276 -12.52 5.02 -9.68
N LYS A 277 -12.65 5.74 -8.56
CA LYS A 277 -12.82 7.21 -8.56
C LYS A 277 -11.58 7.95 -9.09
N ASN A 278 -10.41 7.31 -8.97
CA ASN A 278 -9.15 7.85 -9.48
C ASN A 278 -9.03 7.63 -10.99
N LYS A 279 -9.30 8.69 -11.77
CA LYS A 279 -9.18 8.73 -13.25
C LYS A 279 -7.75 8.57 -13.79
N ASN A 280 -6.75 8.38 -12.93
CA ASN A 280 -5.39 8.14 -13.40
C ASN A 280 -5.33 6.76 -14.03
N VAL A 281 -4.79 6.70 -15.25
CA VAL A 281 -4.54 5.47 -16.02
C VAL A 281 -3.49 4.62 -15.28
N LYS A 282 -3.87 4.01 -14.16
CA LYS A 282 -3.04 3.05 -13.45
C LYS A 282 -3.26 1.68 -14.11
N LEU A 283 -2.17 0.93 -14.28
CA LEU A 283 -2.20 -0.42 -14.88
C LEU A 283 -2.95 -1.45 -14.04
N THR A 284 -3.22 -1.14 -12.76
CA THR A 284 -3.81 -2.05 -11.78
C THR A 284 -5.02 -1.37 -11.13
N ASN A 285 -6.07 -2.14 -10.87
CA ASN A 285 -7.27 -1.65 -10.17
C ASN A 285 -6.92 -1.37 -8.70
N GLU A 286 -7.04 -0.11 -8.28
CA GLU A 286 -6.70 0.35 -6.93
C GLU A 286 -7.91 1.02 -6.28
N ILE A 287 -8.28 0.57 -5.09
CA ILE A 287 -9.35 1.15 -4.27
C ILE A 287 -8.75 1.67 -2.97
N THR A 288 -9.08 2.91 -2.60
CA THR A 288 -8.74 3.47 -1.29
C THR A 288 -9.98 3.43 -0.40
N PHE A 289 -9.93 2.70 0.71
CA PHE A 289 -11.06 2.54 1.64
C PHE A 289 -10.57 2.59 3.08
N ALA A 290 -11.23 3.40 3.92
CA ALA A 290 -10.87 3.60 5.33
C ALA A 290 -9.38 3.92 5.58
N GLY A 291 -8.78 4.76 4.73
CA GLY A 291 -7.36 5.15 4.83
C GLY A 291 -6.36 4.10 4.33
N LYS A 292 -6.83 2.91 3.91
CA LYS A 292 -6.02 1.81 3.40
C LYS A 292 -6.13 1.68 1.89
N THR A 293 -5.14 1.04 1.27
CA THR A 293 -5.08 0.86 -0.19
C THR A 293 -5.22 -0.62 -0.55
N TYR A 294 -6.11 -0.94 -1.50
CA TYR A 294 -6.39 -2.30 -1.91
C TYR A 294 -6.18 -2.47 -3.41
N PHE A 295 -5.46 -3.51 -3.81
CA PHE A 295 -5.22 -3.83 -5.21
C PHE A 295 -6.06 -5.03 -5.65
N ILE A 296 -6.75 -4.90 -6.79
CA ILE A 296 -7.55 -5.98 -7.38
C ILE A 296 -6.89 -6.45 -8.67
N ILE A 297 -6.39 -7.68 -8.66
CA ILE A 297 -5.71 -8.34 -9.77
C ILE A 297 -6.67 -9.37 -10.38
N ILE A 298 -6.93 -9.30 -11.68
CA ILE A 298 -7.80 -10.24 -12.38
C ILE A 298 -6.94 -11.12 -13.29
N VAL A 299 -6.98 -12.43 -13.11
CA VAL A 299 -6.29 -13.43 -13.93
C VAL A 299 -7.32 -14.09 -14.85
N ASN A 300 -7.20 -13.90 -16.16
CA ASN A 300 -8.16 -14.39 -17.13
C ASN A 300 -7.84 -15.82 -17.60
N LEU A 301 -8.69 -16.76 -17.23
CA LEU A 301 -8.63 -18.18 -17.56
C LEU A 301 -9.93 -18.63 -18.26
N PRO A 302 -10.25 -18.04 -19.44
CA PRO A 302 -11.47 -18.37 -20.17
C PRO A 302 -11.50 -19.87 -20.55
N PRO A 303 -12.69 -20.43 -20.88
CA PRO A 303 -12.81 -21.81 -21.34
C PRO A 303 -11.86 -22.19 -22.48
N LEU A 304 -11.44 -23.45 -22.55
CA LEU A 304 -10.49 -23.91 -23.59
C LEU A 304 -11.05 -23.83 -25.01
N ASN A 305 -12.38 -23.91 -25.14
CA ASN A 305 -13.11 -23.86 -26.39
C ASN A 305 -13.51 -22.44 -26.80
N THR A 306 -12.95 -21.42 -26.16
CA THR A 306 -13.27 -20.04 -26.50
C THR A 306 -12.69 -19.66 -27.87
N GLU A 307 -13.52 -19.06 -28.72
CA GLU A 307 -13.14 -18.58 -30.05
C GLU A 307 -11.94 -17.63 -30.02
N SER A 308 -11.14 -17.67 -31.09
CA SER A 308 -9.98 -16.79 -31.26
C SER A 308 -10.40 -15.32 -31.29
N ALA A 309 -9.50 -14.42 -30.92
CA ALA A 309 -9.78 -12.98 -30.89
C ALA A 309 -10.27 -12.43 -32.25
N SER A 310 -9.85 -13.05 -33.36
CA SER A 310 -10.28 -12.73 -34.73
C SER A 310 -11.69 -13.21 -35.09
N GLU A 311 -12.21 -14.21 -34.37
CA GLU A 311 -13.52 -14.81 -34.63
C GLU A 311 -14.61 -14.27 -33.69
N ARG A 312 -14.22 -13.70 -32.54
CA ARG A 312 -15.15 -13.10 -31.57
C ARG A 312 -15.85 -11.87 -32.13
N LYS A 313 -17.19 -11.93 -32.19
CA LYS A 313 -18.03 -10.85 -32.72
C LYS A 313 -18.20 -9.65 -31.77
N LYS A 314 -18.13 -9.86 -30.45
CA LYS A 314 -18.24 -8.79 -29.43
C LYS A 314 -17.73 -9.28 -28.07
N LEU A 315 -16.82 -8.55 -27.44
CA LEU A 315 -16.35 -8.85 -26.08
C LEU A 315 -17.42 -8.40 -25.07
N GLU A 316 -17.93 -9.33 -24.27
CA GLU A 316 -18.83 -9.02 -23.16
C GLU A 316 -18.02 -8.39 -22.01
N LYS A 317 -18.54 -7.31 -21.42
CA LYS A 317 -17.87 -6.56 -20.36
C LYS A 317 -18.76 -6.47 -19.12
N LEU A 318 -18.26 -6.94 -17.99
CA LEU A 318 -18.84 -6.73 -16.67
C LEU A 318 -18.15 -5.53 -16.01
N THR A 319 -18.90 -4.48 -15.73
CA THR A 319 -18.39 -3.31 -15.01
C THR A 319 -18.84 -3.35 -13.56
N ILE A 320 -17.92 -3.13 -12.63
CA ILE A 320 -18.19 -3.03 -11.19
C ILE A 320 -17.58 -1.72 -10.69
N SER A 321 -18.39 -0.87 -10.06
CA SER A 321 -17.93 0.39 -9.50
C SER A 321 -17.32 0.22 -8.11
N GLU A 322 -16.42 1.14 -7.72
CA GLU A 322 -15.88 1.22 -6.37
C GLU A 322 -16.97 1.35 -5.29
N GLU A 323 -18.06 2.05 -5.61
CA GLU A 323 -19.21 2.21 -4.70
C GLU A 323 -19.95 0.91 -4.49
N GLU A 324 -20.11 0.08 -5.53
CA GLU A 324 -20.69 -1.25 -5.39
C GLU A 324 -19.81 -2.19 -4.56
N ILE A 325 -18.50 -2.12 -4.74
CA ILE A 325 -17.53 -2.95 -3.99
C ILE A 325 -17.52 -2.58 -2.50
N THR A 326 -17.65 -1.30 -2.18
CA THR A 326 -17.58 -0.79 -0.80
C THR A 326 -18.93 -0.77 -0.07
N LYS A 327 -20.04 -0.98 -0.79
CA LYS A 327 -21.41 -0.81 -0.28
C LYS A 327 -21.74 -1.68 0.93
N GLU A 328 -21.43 -2.98 0.88
CA GLU A 328 -21.80 -3.94 1.94
C GLU A 328 -21.09 -3.63 3.27
N ILE A 329 -19.88 -3.08 3.20
CA ILE A 329 -19.10 -2.72 4.38
C ILE A 329 -19.72 -1.49 5.06
N ILE A 330 -20.14 -0.50 4.27
CA ILE A 330 -20.77 0.73 4.79
C ILE A 330 -22.13 0.43 5.44
N SER A 331 -22.90 -0.51 4.89
CA SER A 331 -24.18 -0.90 5.50
C SER A 331 -24.04 -1.61 6.85
N ASN A 332 -22.92 -2.29 7.10
CA ASN A 332 -22.67 -2.96 8.38
C ASN A 332 -22.13 -2.03 9.47
N ILE A 333 -21.68 -0.82 9.12
CA ILE A 333 -21.21 0.20 10.08
C ILE A 333 -22.38 1.08 10.59
N ASN A 334 -23.46 1.18 9.81
CA ASN A 334 -24.63 2.02 10.13
C ASN A 334 -25.78 1.28 10.82
N ASN A 335 -25.60 -0.01 11.11
CA ASN A 335 -26.48 -0.84 11.96
C ASN A 335 -25.71 -1.22 13.22
#